data_AF-A0A8T3P342-F1
#
_entry.id   AF-A0A8T3P342-F1
#
_cell.length_a   1.000
_cell.length_b   1.000
_cell.length_c   1.000
_cell.angle_alpha   90.00
_cell.angle_beta   90.00
_cell.angle_gamma   90.00
#
_symmetry.space_group_name_H-M   'P 1'
#
loop_
_entity.id
_entity.type
_entity.pdbx_description
1 polymer ?
#
loop_
_entity_poly.entity_id
_entity_poly.type
_entity_poly.pdbx_seq_one_letter_code
_entity_poly.pdbx_strand_id
1 'polypeptide(L)'
;MFQSIFARDAVGLMVITDVVTTYFRLLGAEQQLTIALRTVSSRERGFSLERARYENGAADQLSFRQAQAGLESVRAELPPLRQQVRDLESALSVLVGDSAREIIQARRVPRGVLAGLSLPARMPSVLPSSLIERRPDIRASEAALMAANANIGATKAQYFPRLNLGALVGFQAVQIGDLFDDSSESWSASGSLLTPLLYFRRIEADVERARDPRAGPDINRARAEALRSELLSEQNLSGILVSQPSTRGPETSSAF
;
A
#
# COMPACT_ATOMS: atom_id res chain seq x y z
N MET A 1 -4.78 21.17 2.95
CA MET A 1 -5.29 20.77 1.62
C MET A 1 -4.31 19.89 0.85
N PHE A 2 -3.04 20.27 0.70
CA PHE A 2 -2.07 19.44 -0.05
C PHE A 2 -1.73 18.08 0.60
N GLN A 3 -1.64 18.02 1.95
CA GLN A 3 -1.41 16.75 2.66
C GLN A 3 -2.46 15.68 2.34
N SER A 4 -3.74 16.05 2.31
CA SER A 4 -4.82 15.09 2.05
C SER A 4 -4.82 14.58 0.59
N ILE A 5 -4.34 15.38 -0.36
CA ILE A 5 -4.22 14.97 -1.77
C ILE A 5 -3.09 13.95 -1.91
N PHE A 6 -1.89 14.25 -1.39
CA PHE A 6 -0.76 13.33 -1.48
C PHE A 6 -0.98 12.04 -0.67
N ALA A 7 -1.66 12.13 0.48
CA ALA A 7 -2.07 10.94 1.23
C ALA A 7 -3.03 10.06 0.44
N ARG A 8 -4.02 10.66 -0.26
CA ARG A 8 -4.93 9.92 -1.14
C ARG A 8 -4.18 9.25 -2.28
N ASP A 9 -3.24 9.94 -2.92
CA ASP A 9 -2.45 9.38 -4.03
C ASP A 9 -1.55 8.22 -3.56
N ALA A 10 -0.97 8.33 -2.37
CA ALA A 10 -0.18 7.26 -1.76
C ALA A 10 -1.03 6.03 -1.46
N VAL A 11 -2.21 6.22 -0.87
CA VAL A 11 -3.17 5.13 -0.63
C VAL A 11 -3.63 4.51 -1.95
N GLY A 12 -3.90 5.32 -2.97
CA GLY A 12 -4.28 4.83 -4.30
C GLY A 12 -3.20 3.93 -4.93
N LEU A 13 -1.94 4.35 -4.86
CA LEU A 13 -0.80 3.55 -5.34
C LEU A 13 -0.64 2.24 -4.55
N MET A 14 -0.86 2.29 -3.23
CA MET A 14 -0.82 1.11 -2.36
C MET A 14 -1.90 0.10 -2.75
N VAL A 15 -3.15 0.55 -2.91
CA VAL A 15 -4.27 -0.30 -3.34
C VAL A 15 -3.99 -0.93 -4.70
N ILE A 16 -3.50 -0.15 -5.68
CA ILE A 16 -3.12 -0.70 -7.00
C ILE A 16 -2.05 -1.79 -6.85
N THR A 17 -1.04 -1.55 -6.01
CA THR A 17 0.05 -2.51 -5.77
C THR A 17 -0.48 -3.80 -5.13
N ASP A 18 -1.37 -3.68 -4.16
CA ASP A 18 -1.98 -4.81 -3.47
C ASP A 18 -2.90 -5.61 -4.40
N VAL A 19 -3.69 -4.94 -5.24
CA VAL A 19 -4.52 -5.58 -6.28
C VAL A 19 -3.65 -6.40 -7.23
N VAL A 20 -2.59 -5.79 -7.79
CA VAL A 20 -1.70 -6.44 -8.74
C VAL A 20 -0.98 -7.63 -8.10
N THR A 21 -0.43 -7.45 -6.90
CA THR A 21 0.30 -8.51 -6.18
C THR A 21 -0.62 -9.67 -5.82
N THR A 22 -1.82 -9.38 -5.33
CA THR A 22 -2.83 -10.39 -4.96
C THR A 22 -3.28 -11.16 -6.20
N TYR A 23 -3.50 -10.47 -7.33
CA TYR A 23 -3.87 -11.11 -8.59
C TYR A 23 -2.77 -12.07 -9.10
N PHE A 24 -1.49 -11.67 -9.07
CA PHE A 24 -0.40 -12.57 -9.45
C PHE A 24 -0.28 -13.79 -8.52
N ARG A 25 -0.49 -13.61 -7.21
CA ARG A 25 -0.52 -14.71 -6.25
C ARG A 25 -1.68 -15.67 -6.55
N LEU A 26 -2.86 -15.15 -6.87
CA LEU A 26 -4.03 -15.95 -7.25
C LEU A 26 -3.72 -16.81 -8.48
N LEU A 27 -3.19 -16.20 -9.53
CA LEU A 27 -2.81 -16.92 -10.75
C LEU A 27 -1.76 -18.02 -10.48
N GLY A 28 -0.78 -17.76 -9.60
CA GLY A 28 0.20 -18.76 -9.17
C GLY A 28 -0.45 -19.93 -8.42
N ALA A 29 -1.36 -19.64 -7.49
CA ALA A 29 -2.08 -20.65 -6.71
C ALA A 29 -3.00 -21.51 -7.60
N GLU A 30 -3.68 -20.90 -8.59
CA GLU A 30 -4.48 -21.64 -9.57
C GLU A 30 -3.62 -22.59 -10.42
N GLN A 31 -2.42 -22.15 -10.82
CA GLN A 31 -1.48 -23.00 -11.55
C GLN A 31 -0.99 -24.17 -10.69
N GLN A 32 -0.69 -23.94 -9.42
CA GLN A 32 -0.34 -24.99 -8.47
C GLN A 32 -1.47 -26.01 -8.30
N LEU A 33 -2.71 -25.53 -8.13
CA LEU A 33 -3.89 -26.39 -8.04
C LEU A 33 -4.08 -27.22 -9.33
N THR A 34 -3.88 -26.61 -10.50
CA THR A 34 -3.96 -27.29 -11.80
C THR A 34 -2.92 -28.40 -11.92
N ILE A 35 -1.68 -28.14 -11.49
CA ILE A 35 -0.61 -29.15 -11.47
C ILE A 35 -0.98 -30.27 -10.49
N ALA A 36 -1.45 -29.95 -9.28
CA ALA A 36 -1.85 -30.95 -8.29
C ALA A 36 -2.98 -31.85 -8.79
N LEU A 37 -3.99 -31.30 -9.47
CA LEU A 37 -5.07 -32.07 -10.09
C LEU A 37 -4.54 -33.02 -11.19
N ARG A 38 -3.58 -32.59 -12.01
CA ARG A 38 -2.92 -33.45 -13.00
C ARG A 38 -2.11 -34.56 -12.33
N THR A 39 -1.47 -34.27 -11.20
CA THR A 39 -0.74 -35.27 -10.40
C THR A 39 -1.71 -36.31 -9.83
N VAL A 40 -2.85 -35.90 -9.26
CA VAL A 40 -3.91 -36.82 -8.79
C VAL A 40 -4.39 -37.71 -9.93
N SER A 41 -4.75 -37.14 -11.08
CA SER A 41 -5.18 -37.93 -12.25
C SER A 41 -4.13 -38.95 -12.71
N SER A 42 -2.84 -38.61 -12.62
CA SER A 42 -1.75 -39.53 -12.94
C SER A 42 -1.58 -40.64 -11.89
N ARG A 43 -1.73 -40.31 -10.59
CA ARG A 43 -1.72 -41.29 -9.49
C ARG A 43 -2.94 -42.23 -9.54
N GLU A 44 -4.10 -41.73 -9.92
CA GLU A 44 -5.32 -42.53 -10.10
C GLU A 44 -5.16 -43.59 -11.19
N ARG A 45 -4.51 -43.23 -12.31
CA ARG A 45 -4.18 -44.19 -13.38
C ARG A 45 -3.22 -45.26 -12.88
N GLY A 46 -2.18 -44.89 -12.13
CA GLY A 46 -1.24 -45.84 -11.53
C GLY A 46 -1.91 -46.77 -10.51
N PHE A 47 -2.76 -46.23 -9.64
CA PHE A 47 -3.54 -47.02 -8.68
C PHE A 47 -4.50 -47.99 -9.39
N SER A 48 -5.16 -47.55 -10.46
CA SER A 48 -6.06 -48.41 -11.24
C SER A 48 -5.33 -49.58 -11.89
N LEU A 49 -4.10 -49.36 -12.38
CA LEU A 49 -3.24 -50.42 -12.89
C LEU A 49 -2.86 -51.43 -11.81
N GLU A 50 -2.38 -50.96 -10.66
CA GLU A 50 -2.00 -51.84 -9.54
C GLU A 50 -3.20 -52.59 -8.95
N ARG A 51 -4.37 -51.96 -8.91
CA ARG A 51 -5.62 -52.62 -8.55
C ARG A 51 -5.93 -53.78 -9.49
N ALA A 52 -5.84 -53.56 -10.81
CA ALA A 52 -6.08 -54.62 -11.79
C ALA A 52 -5.05 -55.76 -11.63
N ARG A 53 -3.78 -55.46 -11.39
CA ARG A 53 -2.75 -56.51 -11.17
C ARG A 53 -3.02 -57.31 -9.90
N TYR A 54 -3.42 -56.66 -8.81
CA TYR A 54 -3.78 -57.33 -7.56
C TYR A 54 -5.02 -58.23 -7.71
N GLU A 55 -6.08 -57.73 -8.35
CA GLU A 55 -7.32 -58.49 -8.60
C GLU A 55 -7.08 -59.71 -9.51
N ASN A 56 -6.05 -59.68 -10.38
CA ASN A 56 -5.64 -60.80 -11.23
C ASN A 56 -4.50 -61.65 -10.61
N GLY A 57 -4.11 -61.40 -9.36
CA GLY A 57 -3.06 -62.18 -8.67
C GLY A 57 -1.62 -61.91 -9.15
N ALA A 58 -1.40 -60.88 -9.96
CA ALA A 58 -0.11 -60.51 -10.54
C ALA A 58 0.68 -59.47 -9.71
N ALA A 59 0.11 -58.97 -8.61
CA ALA A 59 0.75 -58.04 -7.67
C ALA A 59 0.45 -58.43 -6.22
N ASP A 60 1.33 -58.05 -5.29
CA ASP A 60 1.16 -58.31 -3.87
C ASP A 60 0.31 -57.24 -3.17
N GLN A 61 -0.23 -57.58 -2.00
CA GLN A 61 -1.06 -56.67 -1.21
C GLN A 61 -0.27 -55.42 -0.77
N LEU A 62 1.05 -55.55 -0.58
CA LEU A 62 1.91 -54.43 -0.21
C LEU A 62 1.94 -53.36 -1.31
N SER A 63 2.21 -53.74 -2.57
CA SER A 63 2.25 -52.82 -3.70
C SER A 63 0.90 -52.13 -3.92
N PHE A 64 -0.21 -52.88 -3.80
CA PHE A 64 -1.55 -52.31 -3.88
C PHE A 64 -1.81 -51.25 -2.79
N ARG A 65 -1.44 -51.54 -1.53
CA ARG A 65 -1.61 -50.60 -0.41
C ARG A 65 -0.69 -49.40 -0.52
N GLN A 66 0.53 -49.56 -1.03
CA GLN A 66 1.46 -48.45 -1.30
C GLN A 66 0.90 -47.52 -2.39
N ALA A 67 0.34 -48.07 -3.47
CA ALA A 67 -0.30 -47.28 -4.52
C ALA A 67 -1.53 -46.52 -3.98
N GLN A 68 -2.35 -47.17 -3.15
CA GLN A 68 -3.49 -46.54 -2.48
C GLN A 68 -3.04 -45.38 -1.57
N ALA A 69 -2.06 -45.63 -0.70
CA ALA A 69 -1.52 -44.62 0.21
C ALA A 69 -0.91 -43.44 -0.56
N GLY A 70 -0.20 -43.71 -1.66
CA GLY A 70 0.36 -42.68 -2.52
C GLY A 70 -0.69 -41.81 -3.21
N LEU A 71 -1.82 -42.38 -3.62
CA LEU A 71 -2.95 -41.62 -4.17
C LEU A 71 -3.60 -40.74 -3.11
N GLU A 72 -3.91 -41.31 -1.94
CA GLU A 72 -4.56 -40.57 -0.85
C GLU A 72 -3.65 -39.47 -0.28
N SER A 73 -2.33 -39.69 -0.23
CA SER A 73 -1.36 -38.66 0.15
C SER A 73 -1.44 -37.43 -0.76
N VAL A 74 -1.51 -37.61 -2.08
CA VAL A 74 -1.61 -36.48 -3.02
C VAL A 74 -3.01 -35.86 -2.98
N ARG A 75 -4.07 -36.65 -2.77
CA ARG A 75 -5.43 -36.11 -2.59
C ARG A 75 -5.52 -35.22 -1.34
N ALA A 76 -4.79 -35.54 -0.28
CA ALA A 76 -4.73 -34.73 0.94
C ALA A 76 -4.07 -33.35 0.72
N GLU A 77 -3.32 -33.15 -0.36
CA GLU A 77 -2.75 -31.84 -0.73
C GLU A 77 -3.75 -30.93 -1.46
N LEU A 78 -4.86 -31.45 -1.99
CA LEU A 78 -5.85 -30.65 -2.71
C LEU A 78 -6.64 -29.66 -1.83
N PRO A 79 -7.13 -30.04 -0.62
CA PRO A 79 -7.88 -29.12 0.24
C PRO A 79 -7.14 -27.81 0.57
N PRO A 80 -5.87 -27.81 1.03
CA PRO A 80 -5.16 -26.57 1.33
C PRO A 80 -4.93 -25.71 0.08
N LEU A 81 -4.62 -26.31 -1.08
CA LEU A 81 -4.47 -25.56 -2.34
C LEU A 81 -5.79 -24.90 -2.78
N ARG A 82 -6.92 -25.61 -2.65
CA ARG A 82 -8.25 -25.04 -2.93
C ARG A 82 -8.60 -23.92 -1.96
N GLN A 83 -8.21 -24.05 -0.69
CA GLN A 83 -8.42 -22.99 0.30
C GLN A 83 -7.60 -21.75 -0.04
N GLN A 84 -6.32 -21.92 -0.39
CA GLN A 84 -5.45 -20.83 -0.78
C GLN A 84 -5.99 -20.03 -1.98
N VAL A 85 -6.54 -20.71 -2.99
CA VAL A 85 -7.20 -20.05 -4.12
C VAL A 85 -8.40 -19.23 -3.64
N ARG A 86 -9.28 -19.80 -2.80
CA ARG A 86 -10.45 -19.09 -2.26
C ARG A 86 -10.09 -17.87 -1.40
N ASP A 87 -9.03 -17.99 -0.60
CA ASP A 87 -8.56 -16.90 0.26
C ASP A 87 -8.05 -15.73 -0.59
N LEU A 88 -7.32 -16.03 -1.67
CA LEU A 88 -6.81 -15.04 -2.62
C LEU A 88 -7.92 -14.41 -3.47
N GLU A 89 -8.91 -15.19 -3.91
CA GLU A 89 -10.12 -14.67 -4.57
C GLU A 89 -10.89 -13.70 -3.66
N SER A 90 -11.06 -14.07 -2.40
CA SER A 90 -11.75 -13.24 -1.40
C SER A 90 -10.98 -11.95 -1.12
N ALA A 91 -9.66 -12.03 -0.94
CA ALA A 91 -8.80 -10.87 -0.73
C ALA A 91 -8.85 -9.90 -1.92
N LEU A 92 -8.81 -10.41 -3.15
CA LEU A 92 -8.90 -9.60 -4.35
C LEU A 92 -10.26 -8.91 -4.48
N SER A 93 -11.34 -9.61 -4.16
CA SER A 93 -12.70 -9.06 -4.20
C SER A 93 -12.86 -7.88 -3.23
N VAL A 94 -12.28 -7.97 -2.03
CA VAL A 94 -12.23 -6.86 -1.06
C VAL A 94 -11.48 -5.66 -1.63
N LEU A 95 -10.34 -5.88 -2.29
CA LEU A 95 -9.51 -4.81 -2.84
C LEU A 95 -10.15 -4.09 -4.04
N VAL A 96 -10.98 -4.79 -4.83
CA VAL A 96 -11.73 -4.22 -5.96
C VAL A 96 -13.02 -3.52 -5.50
N GLY A 97 -13.44 -3.76 -4.25
CA GLY A 97 -14.61 -3.12 -3.64
C GLY A 97 -15.91 -3.89 -3.82
N ASP A 98 -15.85 -5.20 -4.06
CA ASP A 98 -17.04 -6.06 -4.11
C ASP A 98 -17.73 -6.08 -2.74
N SER A 99 -19.07 -6.11 -2.75
CA SER A 99 -19.86 -6.21 -1.53
C SER A 99 -19.69 -7.58 -0.86
N ALA A 100 -19.91 -7.66 0.46
CA ALA A 100 -19.85 -8.94 1.21
C ALA A 100 -20.76 -10.01 0.58
N ARG A 101 -21.89 -9.60 -0.02
CA ARG A 101 -22.82 -10.48 -0.72
C ARG A 101 -22.23 -11.04 -2.03
N GLU A 102 -21.44 -10.26 -2.76
CA GLU A 102 -20.75 -10.68 -4.00
C GLU A 102 -19.55 -11.59 -3.70
N ILE A 103 -18.83 -11.31 -2.60
CA ILE A 103 -17.74 -12.14 -2.09
C ILE A 103 -18.27 -13.53 -1.69
N ILE A 104 -19.36 -13.57 -0.92
CA ILE A 104 -20.00 -14.84 -0.48
C ILE A 104 -20.59 -15.61 -1.67
N GLN A 105 -21.08 -14.92 -2.69
CA GLN A 105 -21.61 -15.56 -3.92
C GLN A 105 -20.52 -15.99 -4.89
N ALA A 106 -19.24 -15.79 -4.56
CA ALA A 106 -18.08 -16.21 -5.34
C ALA A 106 -18.21 -15.81 -6.81
N ARG A 107 -18.51 -14.53 -7.08
CA ARG A 107 -18.47 -14.00 -8.44
C ARG A 107 -17.04 -14.20 -8.94
N ARG A 108 -16.85 -15.20 -9.80
CA ARG A 108 -15.51 -15.61 -10.24
C ARG A 108 -14.85 -14.43 -10.92
N VAL A 109 -13.76 -13.95 -10.33
CA VAL A 109 -12.83 -13.04 -11.00
C VAL A 109 -12.46 -13.68 -12.35
N PRO A 110 -12.44 -12.92 -13.45
CA PRO A 110 -12.07 -13.45 -14.76
C PRO A 110 -10.72 -14.18 -14.66
N ARG A 111 -10.71 -15.48 -14.98
CA ARG A 111 -9.51 -16.31 -14.91
C ARG A 111 -8.55 -15.92 -16.04
N GLY A 112 -7.49 -15.21 -15.70
CA GLY A 112 -6.39 -14.93 -16.62
C GLY A 112 -5.46 -16.13 -16.78
N VAL A 113 -4.67 -16.14 -17.84
CA VAL A 113 -3.60 -17.13 -18.06
C VAL A 113 -2.25 -16.45 -17.82
N LEU A 114 -1.43 -16.97 -16.91
CA LEU A 114 -0.08 -16.45 -16.63
C LEU A 114 0.79 -16.29 -17.88
N ALA A 115 0.63 -17.21 -18.85
CA ALA A 115 1.41 -17.24 -20.08
C ALA A 115 1.17 -16.03 -21.03
N GLY A 116 0.14 -15.22 -20.81
CA GLY A 116 -0.19 -14.06 -21.65
C GLY A 116 0.29 -12.71 -21.10
N LEU A 117 0.94 -12.67 -19.94
CA LEU A 117 1.33 -11.42 -19.29
C LEU A 117 2.66 -10.88 -19.82
N SER A 118 2.63 -9.67 -20.39
CA SER A 118 3.81 -8.93 -20.80
C SER A 118 4.27 -8.00 -19.68
N LEU A 119 5.45 -8.27 -19.12
CA LEU A 119 6.09 -7.36 -18.18
C LEU A 119 6.66 -6.14 -18.93
N PRO A 120 6.75 -4.96 -18.29
CA PRO A 120 7.38 -3.80 -18.90
C PRO A 120 8.82 -4.12 -19.32
N ALA A 121 9.15 -3.87 -20.58
CA ALA A 121 10.43 -4.28 -21.17
C ALA A 121 11.67 -3.60 -20.56
N ARG A 122 11.51 -2.52 -19.77
CA ARG A 122 12.61 -1.79 -19.14
C ARG A 122 12.20 -1.29 -17.76
N MET A 123 12.82 -1.82 -16.73
CA MET A 123 12.93 -1.15 -15.43
C MET A 123 14.26 -0.39 -15.39
N PRO A 124 14.29 0.86 -14.88
CA PRO A 124 15.54 1.57 -14.68
C PRO A 124 16.43 0.83 -13.69
N SER A 125 17.70 0.59 -14.03
CA SER A 125 18.69 -0.04 -13.14
C SER A 125 19.18 0.90 -12.03
N VAL A 126 19.01 2.20 -12.22
CA VAL A 126 19.31 3.25 -11.24
C VAL A 126 18.06 4.12 -11.10
N LEU A 127 17.58 4.31 -9.88
CA LEU A 127 16.50 5.25 -9.60
C LEU A 127 17.09 6.67 -9.54
N PRO A 128 16.82 7.55 -10.52
CA PRO A 128 17.25 8.95 -10.40
C PRO A 128 16.62 9.63 -9.18
N SER A 129 17.33 10.56 -8.55
CA SER A 129 16.85 11.35 -7.41
C SER A 129 15.50 12.04 -7.67
N SER A 130 15.22 12.39 -8.92
CA SER A 130 13.91 12.91 -9.37
C SER A 130 12.71 11.97 -9.14
N LEU A 131 12.93 10.67 -8.86
CA LEU A 131 11.86 9.75 -8.43
C LEU A 131 11.41 9.99 -6.99
N ILE A 132 12.31 10.45 -6.11
CA ILE A 132 11.97 10.84 -4.72
C ILE A 132 10.95 11.98 -4.75
N GLU A 133 11.14 12.93 -5.67
CA GLU A 133 10.22 14.05 -5.86
C GLU A 133 8.85 13.63 -6.39
N ARG A 134 8.68 12.44 -6.96
CA ARG A 134 7.41 11.94 -7.50
C ARG A 134 6.65 11.05 -6.53
N ARG A 135 7.27 10.72 -5.40
CA ARG A 135 6.75 9.78 -4.41
C ARG A 135 5.68 10.45 -3.54
N PRO A 136 4.40 10.01 -3.61
CA PRO A 136 3.30 10.70 -2.94
C PRO A 136 3.38 10.59 -1.40
N ASP A 137 3.96 9.52 -0.87
CA ASP A 137 4.28 9.33 0.54
C ASP A 137 5.25 10.39 1.07
N ILE A 138 6.32 10.67 0.32
CA ILE A 138 7.31 11.69 0.66
C ILE A 138 6.69 13.09 0.57
N ARG A 139 5.94 13.37 -0.50
CA ARG A 139 5.22 14.65 -0.65
C ARG A 139 4.19 14.89 0.46
N ALA A 140 3.51 13.84 0.92
CA ALA A 140 2.59 13.95 2.05
C ALA A 140 3.33 14.35 3.33
N SER A 141 4.49 13.73 3.60
CA SER A 141 5.33 14.07 4.75
C SER A 141 5.90 15.49 4.68
N GLU A 142 6.29 15.95 3.49
CA GLU A 142 6.78 17.32 3.27
C GLU A 142 5.66 18.34 3.49
N ALA A 143 4.46 18.10 2.94
CA ALA A 143 3.31 18.96 3.17
C ALA A 143 2.90 18.97 4.66
N ALA A 144 3.16 17.87 5.38
CA ALA A 144 3.00 17.77 6.83
C ALA A 144 3.95 18.69 7.58
N LEU A 145 5.22 18.69 7.21
CA LEU A 145 6.23 19.61 7.74
C LEU A 145 5.90 21.06 7.44
N MET A 146 5.50 21.38 6.21
CA MET A 146 5.14 22.75 5.83
C MET A 146 3.99 23.29 6.68
N ALA A 147 2.97 22.47 6.96
CA ALA A 147 1.87 22.88 7.83
C ALA A 147 2.30 23.04 9.29
N ALA A 148 3.17 22.17 9.81
CA ALA A 148 3.73 22.32 11.15
C ALA A 148 4.55 23.62 11.28
N ASN A 149 5.37 23.94 10.28
CA ASN A 149 6.10 25.20 10.21
C ASN A 149 5.17 26.42 10.13
N ALA A 150 4.09 26.35 9.34
CA ALA A 150 3.07 27.40 9.32
C ALA A 150 2.39 27.57 10.68
N ASN A 151 2.14 26.48 11.41
CA ASN A 151 1.59 26.53 12.77
C ASN A 151 2.56 27.19 13.76
N ILE A 152 3.87 26.91 13.69
CA ILE A 152 4.87 27.64 14.48
C ILE A 152 4.81 29.14 14.18
N GLY A 153 4.66 29.51 12.90
CA GLY A 153 4.46 30.90 12.48
C GLY A 153 3.20 31.53 13.08
N ALA A 154 2.07 30.82 13.04
CA ALA A 154 0.81 31.26 13.63
C ALA A 154 0.90 31.40 15.17
N THR A 155 1.59 30.49 15.85
CA THR A 155 1.82 30.58 17.30
C THR A 155 2.75 31.74 17.64
N LYS A 156 3.81 31.99 16.86
CA LYS A 156 4.63 33.19 17.01
C LYS A 156 3.85 34.48 16.74
N ALA A 157 2.88 34.46 15.82
CA ALA A 157 2.05 35.63 15.55
C ALA A 157 1.23 36.07 16.78
N GLN A 158 1.05 35.20 17.79
CA GLN A 158 0.38 35.54 19.04
C GLN A 158 1.13 36.57 19.89
N TYR A 159 2.42 36.84 19.61
CA TYR A 159 3.17 37.93 20.23
C TYR A 159 2.69 39.32 19.76
N PHE A 160 1.99 39.39 18.63
CA PHE A 160 1.55 40.65 18.04
C PHE A 160 0.09 40.95 18.40
N PRO A 161 -0.31 42.24 18.37
CA PRO A 161 -1.70 42.64 18.59
C PRO A 161 -2.66 41.93 17.63
N ARG A 162 -3.81 41.51 18.14
CA ARG A 162 -4.89 40.98 17.29
C ARG A 162 -5.86 42.09 16.93
N LEU A 163 -5.99 42.37 15.65
CA LEU A 163 -6.99 43.28 15.10
C LEU A 163 -8.21 42.46 14.68
N ASN A 164 -9.35 42.66 15.35
CA ASN A 164 -10.62 42.11 14.93
C ASN A 164 -11.51 43.23 14.40
N LEU A 165 -12.03 43.06 13.19
CA LEU A 165 -12.95 43.99 12.55
C LEU A 165 -14.28 43.28 12.32
N GLY A 166 -15.37 43.91 12.74
CA GLY A 166 -16.73 43.43 12.56
C GLY A 166 -17.59 44.49 11.91
N ALA A 167 -18.40 44.09 10.94
CA ALA A 167 -19.42 44.94 10.33
C ALA A 167 -20.73 44.16 10.30
N LEU A 168 -21.82 44.84 10.66
CA LEU A 168 -23.18 44.31 10.59
C LEU A 168 -24.01 45.29 9.78
N VAL A 169 -24.77 44.77 8.83
CA VAL A 169 -25.74 45.51 8.03
C VAL A 169 -27.01 44.68 8.04
N GLY A 170 -28.15 45.32 8.28
CA GLY A 170 -29.43 44.63 8.30
C GLY A 170 -30.55 45.59 8.63
N PHE A 171 -31.66 45.03 9.12
CA PHE A 171 -32.81 45.81 9.52
C PHE A 171 -33.07 45.63 11.01
N GLN A 172 -33.41 46.72 11.68
CA GLN A 172 -33.73 46.74 13.10
C GLN A 172 -34.99 47.56 13.32
N ALA A 173 -36.08 46.90 13.72
CA ALA A 173 -37.35 47.54 14.04
C ALA A 173 -37.88 47.04 15.39
N VAL A 174 -38.65 47.88 16.08
CA VAL A 174 -39.31 47.52 17.35
C VAL A 174 -40.49 46.57 17.11
N GLN A 175 -41.17 46.73 15.98
CA GLN A 175 -42.27 45.87 15.53
C GLN A 175 -41.87 45.14 14.24
N ILE A 176 -42.36 43.91 14.07
CA ILE A 176 -42.00 43.09 12.90
C ILE A 176 -42.59 43.62 11.59
N GLY A 177 -43.68 44.41 11.66
CA GLY A 177 -44.34 45.00 10.51
C GLY A 177 -43.49 46.06 9.80
N ASP A 178 -42.66 46.78 10.55
CA ASP A 178 -41.86 47.90 10.04
C ASP A 178 -40.46 47.41 9.61
N LEU A 179 -40.17 46.11 9.70
CA LEU A 179 -38.82 45.55 9.54
C LEU A 179 -38.22 45.78 8.15
N PHE A 180 -39.04 45.96 7.12
CA PHE A 180 -38.58 46.19 5.75
C PHE A 180 -38.85 47.62 5.24
N ASP A 181 -39.19 48.54 6.13
CA ASP A 181 -39.28 49.96 5.79
C ASP A 181 -37.88 50.57 5.60
N ASP A 182 -37.78 51.58 4.73
CA ASP A 182 -36.53 52.30 4.46
C ASP A 182 -35.88 52.88 5.74
N SER A 183 -36.69 53.20 6.77
CA SER A 183 -36.20 53.71 8.06
C SER A 183 -35.64 52.63 8.99
N SER A 184 -35.86 51.35 8.69
CA SER A 184 -35.43 50.23 9.51
C SER A 184 -34.06 49.70 9.11
N GLU A 185 -33.46 50.20 8.03
CA GLU A 185 -32.08 49.93 7.66
C GLU A 185 -31.11 50.41 8.74
N SER A 186 -30.27 49.50 9.22
CA SER A 186 -29.29 49.76 10.27
C SER A 186 -27.97 49.10 9.92
N TRP A 187 -26.88 49.82 10.15
CA TRP A 187 -25.53 49.30 10.02
C TRP A 187 -24.71 49.68 11.25
N SER A 188 -23.76 48.82 11.59
CA SER A 188 -22.76 49.09 12.61
C SER A 188 -21.41 48.51 12.20
N ALA A 189 -20.35 49.22 12.53
CA ALA A 189 -18.99 48.75 12.37
C ALA A 189 -18.28 48.84 13.73
N SER A 190 -17.48 47.82 14.04
CA SER A 190 -16.72 47.73 15.27
C SER A 190 -15.31 47.22 14.96
N GLY A 191 -14.34 47.71 15.72
CA GLY A 191 -12.96 47.26 15.65
C GLY A 191 -12.43 47.11 17.06
N SER A 192 -11.68 46.03 17.31
CA SER A 192 -10.97 45.85 18.58
C SER A 192 -9.52 45.47 18.31
N LEU A 193 -8.63 46.08 19.08
CA LEU A 193 -7.20 45.77 19.08
C LEU A 193 -6.85 45.22 20.46
N LEU A 194 -6.46 43.95 20.52
CA LEU A 194 -6.10 43.30 21.78
C LEU A 194 -4.60 43.00 21.80
N THR A 195 -3.90 43.59 22.77
CA THR A 195 -2.47 43.34 23.02
C THR A 195 -2.28 42.88 24.47
N PRO A 196 -1.91 41.61 24.71
CA PRO A 196 -1.59 41.17 26.06
C PRO A 196 -0.33 41.87 26.58
N LEU A 197 -0.40 42.42 27.80
CA LEU A 197 0.74 43.10 28.43
C LEU A 197 1.71 42.13 29.10
N LEU A 198 1.20 41.00 29.62
CA LEU A 198 1.98 39.99 30.33
C LEU A 198 1.61 38.60 29.79
N TYR A 199 2.63 37.86 29.34
CA TYR A 199 2.45 36.53 28.72
C TYR A 199 2.83 35.36 29.64
N PHE A 200 3.47 35.61 30.79
CA PHE A 200 3.91 34.59 31.78
C PHE A 200 4.47 33.29 31.15
N ARG A 201 5.35 33.41 30.15
CA ARG A 201 5.94 32.30 29.38
C ARG A 201 4.96 31.40 28.61
N ARG A 202 3.67 31.76 28.52
CA ARG A 202 2.64 30.96 27.85
C ARG A 202 2.93 30.79 26.36
N ILE A 203 3.20 31.90 25.67
CA ILE A 203 3.47 31.86 24.23
C ILE A 203 4.80 31.16 23.94
N GLU A 204 5.82 31.37 24.77
CA GLU A 204 7.08 30.64 24.69
C GLU A 204 6.84 29.13 24.78
N ALA A 205 6.04 28.68 25.76
CA ALA A 205 5.69 27.28 25.94
C ALA A 205 4.81 26.74 24.79
N ASP A 206 3.92 27.55 24.22
CA ASP A 206 3.13 27.19 23.03
C ASP A 206 4.03 27.02 21.79
N VAL A 207 5.02 27.91 21.59
CA VAL A 207 5.99 27.81 20.51
C VAL A 207 6.92 26.61 20.70
N GLU A 208 7.35 26.34 21.93
CA GLU A 208 8.16 25.17 22.25
C GLU A 208 7.40 23.87 21.98
N ARG A 209 6.13 23.78 22.38
CA ARG A 209 5.24 22.65 22.02
C ARG A 209 5.03 22.52 20.52
N ALA A 210 4.87 23.63 19.80
CA ALA A 210 4.70 23.61 18.34
C ALA A 210 6.00 23.23 17.60
N ARG A 211 7.17 23.45 18.22
CA ARG A 211 8.49 23.05 17.69
C ARG A 211 8.88 21.63 18.04
N ASP A 212 8.24 21.01 19.02
CA ASP A 212 8.60 19.66 19.46
C ASP A 212 8.43 18.68 18.30
N PRO A 213 9.54 18.11 17.78
CA PRO A 213 9.48 17.16 16.67
C PRO A 213 8.70 15.90 17.02
N ARG A 214 8.56 15.56 18.31
CA ARG A 214 7.83 14.39 18.81
C ARG A 214 6.31 14.58 18.79
N ALA A 215 5.85 15.83 18.68
CA ALA A 215 4.43 16.16 18.56
C ALA A 215 3.97 16.27 17.08
N GLY A 216 4.91 16.29 16.13
CA GLY A 216 4.66 16.33 14.68
C GLY A 216 4.84 14.96 14.01
N PRO A 217 4.46 14.82 12.72
CA PRO A 217 4.65 13.58 11.98
C PRO A 217 6.14 13.27 11.88
N ASP A 218 6.50 12.02 12.21
CA ASP A 218 7.85 11.48 12.47
C ASP A 218 8.82 11.51 11.26
N ILE A 219 9.16 12.71 10.77
CA ILE A 219 10.05 12.93 9.62
C ILE A 219 11.47 12.42 9.89
N ASN A 220 11.92 12.51 11.15
CA ASN A 220 13.23 12.02 11.57
C ASN A 220 13.32 10.49 11.47
N ARG A 221 12.19 9.80 11.61
CA ARG A 221 12.10 8.34 11.46
C ARG A 221 12.10 7.95 9.99
N ALA A 222 11.28 8.60 9.17
CA ALA A 222 11.25 8.39 7.72
C ALA A 222 12.60 8.70 7.06
N ARG A 223 13.30 9.76 7.49
CA ARG A 223 14.64 10.11 7.00
C ARG A 223 15.70 9.10 7.46
N ALA A 224 15.62 8.63 8.71
CA ALA A 224 16.52 7.59 9.21
C ALA A 224 16.30 6.24 8.50
N GLU A 225 15.06 5.89 8.16
CA GLU A 225 14.71 4.68 7.42
C GLU A 225 15.13 4.77 5.95
N ALA A 226 14.93 5.92 5.30
CA ALA A 226 15.38 6.17 3.93
C ALA A 226 16.92 6.06 3.83
N LEU A 227 17.65 6.75 4.71
CA LEU A 227 19.12 6.68 4.77
C LEU A 227 19.61 5.26 5.10
N ARG A 228 18.91 4.53 5.97
CA ARG A 228 19.24 3.13 6.29
C ARG A 228 19.01 2.21 5.10
N SER A 229 17.96 2.43 4.31
CA SER A 229 17.70 1.66 3.09
C SER A 229 18.74 1.93 1.99
N GLU A 230 19.24 3.16 1.91
CA GLU A 230 20.29 3.58 0.97
C GLU A 230 21.63 2.93 1.34
N LEU A 231 22.02 2.96 2.63
CA LEU A 231 23.21 2.27 3.15
C LEU A 231 23.17 0.75 2.99
N LEU A 232 21.98 0.13 3.07
CA LEU A 232 21.81 -1.30 2.83
C LEU A 232 21.89 -1.66 1.34
N SER A 233 21.43 -0.76 0.46
CA SER A 233 21.56 -0.94 -0.99
C SER A 233 23.02 -0.84 -1.45
N GLU A 234 23.80 0.11 -0.91
CA GLU A 234 25.22 0.25 -1.22
C GLU A 234 26.05 -0.93 -0.71
N GLN A 235 25.72 -1.47 0.46
CA GLN A 235 26.39 -2.67 0.99
C GLN A 235 26.09 -3.92 0.16
N ASN A 236 24.84 -4.09 -0.30
CA ASN A 236 24.47 -5.21 -1.18
C ASN A 236 25.10 -5.09 -2.58
N LEU A 237 25.22 -3.88 -3.12
CA LEU A 237 25.90 -3.62 -4.40
C LEU A 237 27.42 -3.86 -4.32
N SER A 238 28.04 -3.51 -3.19
CA SER A 238 29.46 -3.76 -2.94
C SER A 238 29.76 -5.26 -2.78
N GLY A 239 28.85 -6.04 -2.21
CA GLY A 239 28.98 -7.50 -2.12
C GLY A 239 28.83 -8.23 -3.45
N ILE A 240 28.01 -7.70 -4.37
CA ILE A 240 27.77 -8.31 -5.68
C ILE A 240 28.91 -8.01 -6.67
N LEU A 241 29.55 -6.84 -6.59
CA LEU A 241 30.68 -6.50 -7.47
C LEU A 241 31.99 -7.23 -7.14
N VAL A 242 32.15 -7.75 -5.92
CA VAL A 242 33.36 -8.51 -5.52
C VAL A 242 33.29 -10.00 -5.90
N SER A 243 32.13 -10.51 -6.34
CA SER A 243 31.91 -11.95 -6.54
C SER A 243 31.85 -12.44 -8.00
N GLN A 244 32.23 -11.63 -9.01
CA GLN A 244 32.41 -12.16 -10.36
C GLN A 244 33.78 -12.83 -10.52
N PRO A 245 33.89 -14.17 -10.61
CA PRO A 245 35.12 -14.79 -11.08
C PRO A 245 35.32 -14.44 -12.56
N SER A 246 36.50 -13.89 -12.85
CA SER A 246 37.04 -13.65 -14.19
C SER A 246 36.96 -14.93 -15.04
N THR A 247 35.98 -15.02 -15.92
CA THR A 247 35.99 -16.00 -17.01
C THR A 247 36.87 -15.46 -18.13
N ARG A 248 38.15 -15.82 -18.09
CA ARG A 248 39.05 -15.72 -19.26
C ARG A 248 38.47 -16.58 -20.39
N GLY A 249 38.10 -15.95 -21.50
CA GLY A 249 37.73 -16.65 -22.74
C GLY A 249 38.94 -17.37 -23.35
N PRO A 250 38.73 -18.44 -24.13
CA PRO A 250 39.81 -19.17 -24.77
C PRO A 250 40.43 -18.33 -25.89
N GLU A 251 41.74 -18.09 -25.79
CA GLU A 251 42.54 -17.54 -26.88
C GLU A 251 42.58 -18.54 -28.04
N THR A 252 42.13 -18.06 -29.20
CA THR A 252 42.43 -18.65 -30.50
C THR A 252 43.93 -18.52 -30.76
N SER A 253 44.64 -19.65 -30.94
CA SER A 253 45.98 -19.64 -31.52
C SER A 253 46.07 -20.67 -32.65
N SER A 254 46.46 -20.16 -33.81
CA SER A 254 46.71 -20.85 -35.09
C SER A 254 48.23 -20.89 -35.33
N ALA A 255 48.69 -21.88 -36.10
CA ALA A 255 50.06 -22.20 -36.54
C ALA A 255 50.92 -22.88 -35.46
N PHE A 256 51.41 -24.12 -35.62
CA PHE A 256 52.00 -24.81 -36.78
C PHE A 256 51.74 -26.32 -36.75
#